data_AF-A0A552FT80-F1
#
_entry.id   AF-A0A552FT80-F1
#
_cell.length_a   1.000
_cell.length_b   1.000
_cell.length_c   1.000
_cell.angle_alpha   90.00
_cell.angle_beta   90.00
_cell.angle_gamma   90.00
#
_symmetry.space_group_name_H-M   'P 1'
#
loop_
_entity.id
_entity.type
_entity.pdbx_description
1 polymer ?
#
loop_
_entity_poly.entity_id
_entity_poly.type
_entity_poly.pdbx_seq_one_letter_code
_entity_poly.pdbx_strand_id
1 'polypeptide(L)'
;MEALKQQPQARLILIKGGVKSQYQRCVIATWQVAQSALWADKVFTDTDKEEFLSLISEYYRGSKNKPACFKQIVQRILLARRYVKGNKYRYIAKPADWLNIHFRYGISGTKTWYERIREERKKVPHYHEGIKLFADGAWEYLSSPTAEHYNRLHAQLFQREQHDLIVVLHHLVAIHQFGK
;
A
#
# COMPACT_ATOMS: atom_id res chain seq x y z
N MET A 1 -45.98 51.73 10.93
CA MET A 1 -44.52 51.55 10.78
C MET A 1 -44.23 50.06 10.86
N GLU A 2 -44.10 49.42 9.71
CA GLU A 2 -44.03 47.96 9.58
C GLU A 2 -42.56 47.55 9.40
N ALA A 3 -42.05 46.74 10.32
CA ALA A 3 -40.63 46.37 10.37
C ALA A 3 -40.31 45.31 9.31
N LEU A 4 -39.47 45.66 8.34
CA LEU A 4 -38.92 44.76 7.32
C LEU A 4 -38.12 43.63 7.98
N LYS A 5 -38.68 42.41 7.97
CA LYS A 5 -37.98 41.18 8.34
C LYS A 5 -36.85 40.93 7.35
N GLN A 6 -35.61 41.07 7.83
CA GLN A 6 -34.42 40.70 7.07
C GLN A 6 -34.45 39.20 6.76
N GLN A 7 -34.35 38.86 5.47
CA GLN A 7 -34.25 37.47 5.03
C GLN A 7 -32.87 36.88 5.39
N PRO A 8 -32.80 35.60 5.79
CA PRO A 8 -31.54 34.96 6.14
C PRO A 8 -30.67 34.80 4.88
N GLN A 9 -29.49 35.43 4.90
CA GLN A 9 -28.49 35.28 3.85
C GLN A 9 -28.06 33.81 3.73
N ALA A 10 -28.25 33.24 2.54
CA ALA A 10 -27.75 31.92 2.20
C ALA A 10 -26.22 31.88 2.34
N ARG A 11 -25.71 31.11 3.31
CA ARG A 11 -24.27 30.86 3.46
C ARG A 11 -23.88 29.71 2.55
N LEU A 12 -23.15 30.02 1.49
CA LEU A 12 -22.46 29.02 0.67
C LEU A 12 -21.41 28.30 1.53
N ILE A 13 -21.63 27.00 1.79
CA ILE A 13 -20.64 26.14 2.43
C ILE A 13 -19.72 25.60 1.34
N LEU A 14 -18.45 26.02 1.37
CA LEU A 14 -17.42 25.47 0.50
C LEU A 14 -17.11 24.03 0.94
N ILE A 15 -17.71 23.04 0.28
CA ILE A 15 -17.26 21.65 0.40
C ILE A 15 -15.96 21.54 -0.40
N LYS A 16 -14.81 21.71 0.27
CA LYS A 16 -13.51 21.39 -0.35
C LYS A 16 -13.59 19.96 -0.84
N GLY A 17 -13.55 19.74 -2.16
CA GLY A 17 -13.39 18.42 -2.76
C GLY A 17 -12.24 17.71 -2.04
N GLY A 18 -12.59 16.73 -1.20
CA GLY A 18 -11.79 16.39 -0.03
C GLY A 18 -10.46 15.78 -0.41
N VAL A 19 -9.37 16.52 -0.25
CA VAL A 19 -8.02 15.96 -0.28
C VAL A 19 -7.95 14.92 0.83
N LYS A 20 -7.93 13.63 0.47
CA LYS A 20 -7.79 12.53 1.44
C LYS A 20 -6.58 12.80 2.32
N SER A 21 -6.74 12.60 3.63
CA SER A 21 -5.64 12.78 4.58
C SER A 21 -4.48 11.84 4.22
N GLN A 22 -3.24 12.19 4.58
CA GLN A 22 -2.08 11.32 4.33
C GLN A 22 -2.29 9.92 4.93
N TYR A 23 -2.97 9.85 6.07
CA TYR A 23 -3.40 8.60 6.70
C TYR A 23 -4.29 7.77 5.78
N GLN A 24 -5.40 8.32 5.26
CA GLN A 24 -6.29 7.63 4.34
C GLN A 24 -5.58 7.21 3.06
N ARG A 25 -4.70 8.06 2.52
CA ARG A 25 -3.88 7.72 1.35
C ARG A 25 -2.99 6.50 1.61
N CYS A 26 -2.33 6.41 2.76
CA CYS A 26 -1.50 5.25 3.11
C CYS A 26 -2.32 3.97 3.24
N VAL A 27 -3.49 4.04 3.87
CA VAL A 27 -4.39 2.89 4.06
C VAL A 27 -4.86 2.34 2.70
N ILE A 28 -5.36 3.22 1.82
CA ILE A 28 -5.80 2.84 0.47
C ILE A 28 -4.63 2.35 -0.38
N ALA A 29 -3.49 3.04 -0.35
CA ALA A 29 -2.30 2.63 -1.09
C ALA A 29 -1.83 1.24 -0.66
N THR A 30 -1.93 0.91 0.64
CA THR A 30 -1.56 -0.41 1.14
C THR A 30 -2.45 -1.50 0.59
N TRP A 31 -3.76 -1.26 0.52
CA TRP A 31 -4.69 -2.18 -0.15
C TRP A 31 -4.28 -2.39 -1.61
N GLN A 32 -4.03 -1.32 -2.35
CA GLN A 32 -3.67 -1.41 -3.78
C GLN A 32 -2.39 -2.22 -4.00
N VAL A 33 -1.38 -2.04 -3.14
CA VAL A 33 -0.15 -2.83 -3.20
C VAL A 33 -0.36 -4.28 -2.75
N ALA A 34 -1.15 -4.51 -1.70
CA ALA A 34 -1.44 -5.86 -1.22
C ALA A 34 -2.21 -6.66 -2.28
N GLN A 35 -3.23 -6.05 -2.89
CA GLN A 35 -4.00 -6.63 -3.99
C GLN A 35 -3.10 -6.96 -5.18
N SER A 36 -2.25 -6.03 -5.61
CA SER A 36 -1.37 -6.26 -6.77
C SER A 36 -0.27 -7.30 -6.51
N ALA A 37 0.20 -7.44 -5.27
CA ALA A 37 1.32 -8.31 -4.92
C ALA A 37 0.90 -9.70 -4.45
N LEU A 38 -0.18 -9.81 -3.67
CA LEU A 38 -0.59 -11.05 -3.00
C LEU A 38 -1.79 -11.73 -3.64
N TRP A 39 -2.64 -10.97 -4.32
CA TRP A 39 -3.96 -11.43 -4.77
C TRP A 39 -4.31 -10.88 -6.17
N ALA A 40 -3.32 -10.78 -7.06
CA ALA A 40 -3.48 -10.18 -8.38
C ALA A 40 -4.54 -10.88 -9.26
N ASP A 41 -4.80 -12.15 -8.98
CA ASP A 41 -5.72 -13.05 -9.67
C ASP A 41 -7.05 -13.25 -8.92
N LYS A 42 -7.27 -12.57 -7.79
CA LYS A 42 -8.48 -12.72 -6.98
C LYS A 42 -9.34 -11.48 -7.03
N VAL A 43 -10.65 -11.68 -7.04
CA VAL A 43 -11.64 -10.62 -6.87
C VAL A 43 -12.16 -10.70 -5.44
N PHE A 44 -12.19 -9.57 -4.75
CA PHE A 44 -12.74 -9.44 -3.41
C PHE A 44 -13.94 -8.53 -3.42
N THR A 45 -14.85 -8.74 -2.48
CA THR A 45 -16.02 -7.88 -2.30
C THR A 45 -15.62 -6.53 -1.69
N ASP A 46 -16.49 -5.53 -1.80
CA ASP A 46 -16.28 -4.27 -1.10
C ASP A 46 -16.21 -4.47 0.42
N THR A 47 -16.95 -5.44 0.96
CA THR A 47 -16.89 -5.80 2.38
C THR A 47 -15.50 -6.31 2.78
N ASP A 48 -14.89 -7.20 2.00
CA ASP A 48 -13.51 -7.68 2.26
C ASP A 48 -12.50 -6.52 2.24
N LYS A 49 -12.66 -5.60 1.28
CA LYS A 49 -11.82 -4.41 1.14
C LYS A 49 -12.00 -3.47 2.33
N GLU A 50 -13.24 -3.19 2.74
CA GLU A 50 -13.54 -2.36 3.90
C GLU A 50 -12.96 -2.96 5.19
N GLU A 51 -13.10 -4.27 5.37
CA GLU A 51 -12.50 -4.99 6.51
C GLU A 51 -10.98 -4.86 6.50
N PHE A 52 -10.32 -5.07 5.35
CA PHE A 52 -8.89 -4.88 5.22
C PHE A 52 -8.47 -3.44 5.55
N LEU A 53 -9.17 -2.45 4.98
CA LEU A 53 -8.88 -1.04 5.21
C LEU A 53 -9.04 -0.67 6.69
N SER A 54 -10.05 -1.21 7.36
CA SER A 54 -10.27 -1.04 8.80
C SER A 54 -9.09 -1.60 9.61
N LEU A 55 -8.74 -2.87 9.38
CA LEU A 55 -7.66 -3.57 10.08
C LEU A 55 -6.29 -2.92 9.85
N ILE A 56 -5.97 -2.55 8.61
CA ILE A 56 -4.66 -1.94 8.31
C ILE A 56 -4.57 -0.51 8.88
N SER A 57 -5.71 0.17 9.07
CA SER A 57 -5.73 1.51 9.64
C SER A 57 -5.13 1.57 11.05
N GLU A 58 -5.29 0.50 11.83
CA GLU A 58 -4.71 0.37 13.17
C GLU A 58 -3.17 0.43 13.16
N TYR A 59 -2.54 -0.18 12.15
CA TYR A 59 -1.08 -0.13 11.98
C TYR A 59 -0.57 1.30 11.78
N TYR A 60 -1.42 2.17 11.24
CA TYR A 60 -1.08 3.55 10.99
C TYR A 60 -1.39 4.46 12.17
N ARG A 61 -2.31 4.14 13.09
CA ARG A 61 -2.72 5.06 14.17
C ARG A 61 -1.56 5.55 15.02
N GLY A 62 -0.68 4.64 15.45
CA GLY A 62 0.47 4.96 16.31
C GLY A 62 1.70 5.53 15.59
N SER A 63 1.72 5.56 14.25
CA SER A 63 2.92 5.97 13.51
C SER A 63 2.99 7.50 13.35
N LYS A 64 4.09 8.11 13.81
CA LYS A 64 4.37 9.54 13.54
C LYS A 64 4.64 9.82 12.06
N ASN A 65 5.22 8.85 11.34
CA ASN A 65 5.57 8.97 9.93
C ASN A 65 4.82 7.90 9.12
N LYS A 66 3.63 8.29 8.60
CA LYS A 66 2.77 7.38 7.83
C LYS A 66 3.46 6.86 6.55
N PRO A 67 4.18 7.69 5.76
CA PRO A 67 4.94 7.21 4.61
C PRO A 67 6.00 6.16 4.96
N ALA A 68 6.75 6.35 6.05
CA ALA A 68 7.75 5.37 6.47
C ALA A 68 7.10 4.04 6.90
N CYS A 69 5.98 4.11 7.61
CA CYS A 69 5.19 2.93 7.98
C CYS A 69 4.64 2.21 6.75
N PHE A 70 4.13 2.95 5.76
CA PHE A 70 3.72 2.40 4.46
C PHE A 70 4.86 1.65 3.79
N LYS A 71 6.02 2.28 3.64
CA LYS A 71 7.20 1.66 3.02
C LYS A 71 7.62 0.38 3.75
N GLN A 72 7.54 0.34 5.08
CA GLN A 72 7.80 -0.88 5.85
C GLN A 72 6.78 -1.99 5.55
N ILE A 73 5.49 -1.66 5.53
CA ILE A 73 4.41 -2.62 5.25
C ILE A 73 4.53 -3.16 3.82
N VAL A 74 4.80 -2.32 2.83
CA VAL A 74 5.02 -2.75 1.45
C VAL A 74 6.19 -3.72 1.35
N GLN A 75 7.32 -3.45 2.01
CA GLN A 75 8.44 -4.38 2.00
C GLN A 75 8.04 -5.74 2.59
N ARG A 76 7.26 -5.77 3.67
CA ARG A 76 6.73 -6.99 4.28
C ARG A 76 5.80 -7.78 3.34
N ILE A 77 4.92 -7.08 2.62
CA ILE A 77 4.07 -7.67 1.58
C ILE A 77 4.92 -8.36 0.50
N LEU A 78 5.94 -7.67 -0.02
CA LEU A 78 6.81 -8.21 -1.07
C LEU A 78 7.63 -9.42 -0.60
N LEU A 79 8.01 -9.45 0.68
CA LEU A 79 8.66 -10.62 1.26
C LEU A 79 7.72 -11.82 1.35
N ALA A 80 6.47 -11.61 1.78
CA ALA A 80 5.45 -12.66 1.75
C ALA A 80 5.22 -13.20 0.34
N ARG A 81 5.13 -12.32 -0.67
CA ARG A 81 5.02 -12.72 -2.08
C ARG A 81 6.17 -13.63 -2.51
N ARG A 82 7.42 -13.21 -2.27
CA ARG A 82 8.61 -14.01 -2.66
C ARG A 82 8.67 -15.34 -1.92
N TYR A 83 8.31 -15.36 -0.63
CA TYR A 83 8.25 -16.59 0.16
C TYR A 83 7.26 -17.61 -0.42
N VAL A 84 6.06 -17.18 -0.82
CA VAL A 84 5.05 -18.07 -1.38
C VAL A 84 5.41 -18.52 -2.80
N LYS A 85 5.90 -17.63 -3.66
CA LYS A 85 6.30 -17.99 -5.04
C LYS A 85 7.37 -19.09 -5.10
N GLY A 86 8.20 -19.23 -4.08
CA GLY A 86 9.23 -20.27 -4.03
C GLY A 86 8.73 -21.69 -3.78
N ASN A 87 7.45 -21.89 -3.43
CA ASN A 87 6.91 -23.23 -3.15
C ASN A 87 5.40 -23.30 -3.39
N LYS A 88 4.97 -24.19 -4.30
CA LYS A 88 3.57 -24.40 -4.69
C LYS A 88 2.63 -24.85 -3.55
N TYR A 89 3.15 -25.36 -2.44
CA TYR A 89 2.38 -25.77 -1.27
C TYR A 89 2.15 -24.62 -0.28
N ARG A 90 2.70 -23.43 -0.56
CA ARG A 90 2.45 -22.23 0.24
C ARG A 90 1.31 -21.43 -0.38
N TYR A 91 0.55 -20.76 0.45
CA TYR A 91 -0.54 -19.89 0.03
C TYR A 91 -0.51 -18.58 0.82
N ILE A 92 -1.15 -17.55 0.27
CA ILE A 92 -1.48 -16.33 1.02
C ILE A 92 -2.95 -16.43 1.44
N ALA A 93 -3.20 -16.28 2.74
CA ALA A 93 -4.55 -16.25 3.30
C ALA A 93 -5.37 -15.08 2.74
N LYS A 94 -6.69 -15.08 3.01
CA LYS A 94 -7.56 -13.96 2.64
C LYS A 94 -7.16 -12.67 3.38
N PRO A 95 -7.57 -11.48 2.89
CA PRO A 95 -7.07 -10.20 3.40
C PRO A 95 -7.17 -10.03 4.92
N ALA A 96 -8.33 -10.32 5.51
CA ALA A 96 -8.55 -10.21 6.96
C ALA A 96 -7.66 -11.15 7.77
N ASP A 97 -7.61 -12.43 7.39
CA ASP A 97 -6.76 -13.44 8.05
C ASP A 97 -5.28 -13.09 7.95
N TRP A 98 -4.85 -12.55 6.79
CA TRP A 98 -3.47 -12.13 6.59
C TRP A 98 -3.10 -10.95 7.50
N LEU A 99 -4.03 -10.05 7.81
CA LEU A 99 -3.80 -8.95 8.75
C LEU A 99 -3.97 -9.34 10.23
N ASN A 100 -4.52 -10.51 10.52
CA ASN A 100 -4.71 -10.98 11.89
C ASN A 100 -3.36 -11.11 12.62
N ILE A 101 -3.21 -10.40 13.74
CA ILE A 101 -1.98 -10.39 14.55
C ILE A 101 -1.64 -11.77 15.13
N HIS A 102 -2.64 -12.62 15.36
CA HIS A 102 -2.48 -13.97 15.89
C HIS A 102 -2.16 -15.00 14.79
N PHE A 103 -2.32 -14.63 13.52
CA PHE A 103 -2.03 -15.52 12.40
C PHE A 103 -0.54 -15.42 12.01
N ARG A 104 0.27 -16.37 12.49
CA ARG A 104 1.74 -16.37 12.29
C ARG A 104 2.22 -16.39 10.83
N TYR A 105 1.37 -16.80 9.90
CA TYR A 105 1.69 -16.84 8.46
C TYR A 105 1.21 -15.59 7.71
N GLY A 106 0.65 -14.62 8.43
CA GLY A 106 0.22 -13.33 7.91
C GLY A 106 1.27 -12.24 8.06
N ILE A 107 0.79 -11.01 8.13
CA ILE A 107 1.60 -9.81 8.33
C ILE A 107 2.44 -9.93 9.61
N SER A 108 1.92 -10.51 10.69
CA SER A 108 2.66 -10.67 11.96
C SER A 108 4.00 -11.39 11.76
N GLY A 109 4.00 -12.52 11.05
CA GLY A 109 5.20 -13.32 10.76
C GLY A 109 6.23 -12.60 9.90
N THR A 110 5.79 -11.72 9.00
CA THR A 110 6.73 -10.95 8.14
C THR A 110 7.55 -9.90 8.90
N LYS A 111 7.19 -9.58 10.15
CA LYS A 111 7.91 -8.58 10.96
C LYS A 111 9.36 -8.99 11.18
N THR A 112 9.59 -10.23 11.61
CA THR A 112 10.94 -10.77 11.86
C THR A 112 11.76 -10.87 10.57
N TRP A 113 11.10 -11.15 9.45
CA TRP A 113 11.77 -11.17 8.14
C TRP A 113 12.26 -9.76 7.75
N TYR A 114 11.41 -8.76 7.94
CA TYR A 114 11.78 -7.38 7.67
C TYR A 114 12.92 -6.89 8.58
N GLU A 115 12.86 -7.21 9.87
CA GLU A 115 13.94 -6.90 10.82
C GLU A 115 15.25 -7.55 10.41
N ARG A 116 15.24 -8.84 10.05
CA ARG A 116 16.43 -9.53 9.54
C ARG A 116 17.02 -8.82 8.33
N ILE A 117 16.21 -8.45 7.34
CA ILE A 117 16.70 -7.78 6.14
C ILE A 117 17.26 -6.38 6.44
N ARG A 118 16.67 -5.66 7.40
CA ARG A 118 17.24 -4.39 7.85
C ARG A 118 18.63 -4.57 8.45
N GLU A 119 18.84 -5.61 9.25
CA GLU A 119 20.16 -5.91 9.81
C GLU A 119 21.16 -6.37 8.75
N GLU A 120 20.74 -7.22 7.82
CA GLU A 120 21.60 -7.66 6.71
C GLU A 120 22.03 -6.50 5.80
N ARG A 121 21.14 -5.53 5.55
CA ARG A 121 21.48 -4.32 4.77
C ARG A 121 22.57 -3.45 5.39
N LYS A 122 22.83 -3.58 6.69
CA LYS A 122 23.95 -2.89 7.35
C LYS A 122 25.29 -3.56 7.03
N LYS A 123 25.26 -4.85 6.69
CA LYS A 123 26.45 -5.70 6.47
C LYS A 123 26.74 -5.92 4.99
N VAL A 124 25.68 -6.09 4.20
CA VAL A 124 25.75 -6.44 2.78
C VAL A 124 25.12 -5.31 1.96
N PRO A 125 25.91 -4.53 1.21
CA PRO A 125 25.41 -3.55 0.27
C PRO A 125 24.40 -4.18 -0.69
N HIS A 126 23.37 -3.43 -1.07
CA HIS A 126 22.34 -3.84 -2.03
C HIS A 126 21.47 -5.05 -1.63
N TYR A 127 21.57 -5.55 -0.39
CA TYR A 127 20.77 -6.70 0.07
C TYR A 127 19.26 -6.41 -0.01
N HIS A 128 18.56 -7.17 -0.86
CA HIS A 128 17.14 -6.96 -1.20
C HIS A 128 16.82 -5.49 -1.55
N GLU A 129 17.72 -4.81 -2.28
CA GLU A 129 17.53 -3.40 -2.64
C GLU A 129 16.27 -3.20 -3.49
N GLY A 130 15.96 -4.12 -4.42
CA GLY A 130 14.76 -4.05 -5.26
C GLY A 130 13.46 -3.91 -4.47
N ILE A 131 13.35 -4.58 -3.31
CA ILE A 131 12.17 -4.48 -2.44
C ILE A 131 12.06 -3.09 -1.79
N LYS A 132 13.20 -2.51 -1.38
CA LYS A 132 13.23 -1.15 -0.82
C LYS A 132 12.88 -0.13 -1.91
N LEU A 133 13.53 -0.25 -3.07
CA LEU A 133 13.32 0.56 -4.25
C LEU A 133 11.84 0.58 -4.67
N PHE A 134 11.20 -0.60 -4.74
CA PHE A 134 9.78 -0.68 -5.04
C PHE A 134 8.93 0.04 -4.00
N ALA A 135 9.18 -0.17 -2.71
CA ALA A 135 8.41 0.48 -1.65
C ALA A 135 8.52 2.01 -1.70
N ASP A 136 9.71 2.53 -2.00
CA ASP A 136 9.97 3.95 -2.17
C ASP A 136 9.23 4.51 -3.41
N GLY A 137 9.43 3.90 -4.57
CA GLY A 137 8.80 4.37 -5.82
C GLY A 137 7.28 4.17 -5.86
N ALA A 138 6.75 3.12 -5.25
CA ALA A 138 5.30 2.91 -5.13
C ALA A 138 4.64 4.01 -4.29
N TRP A 139 5.31 4.49 -3.23
CA TRP A 139 4.80 5.63 -2.47
C TRP A 139 4.78 6.91 -3.31
N GLU A 140 5.84 7.16 -4.09
CA GLU A 140 5.94 8.33 -4.97
C GLU A 140 4.83 8.32 -6.04
N TYR A 141 4.67 7.19 -6.72
CA TYR A 141 3.61 7.01 -7.72
C TYR A 141 2.21 7.16 -7.12
N LEU A 142 1.90 6.46 -6.02
CA LEU A 142 0.55 6.50 -5.44
C LEU A 142 0.22 7.84 -4.76
N SER A 143 1.24 8.62 -4.40
CA SER A 143 1.06 9.98 -3.87
C SER A 143 0.87 11.03 -4.96
N SER A 144 1.49 10.81 -6.12
CA SER A 144 1.38 11.68 -7.29
C SER A 144 1.48 10.82 -8.55
N PRO A 145 0.36 10.28 -9.05
CA PRO A 145 0.38 9.33 -10.17
C PRO A 145 0.72 10.02 -11.49
N THR A 146 1.99 9.94 -11.89
CA THR A 146 2.48 10.47 -13.16
C THR A 146 3.19 9.39 -13.97
N ALA A 147 3.19 9.53 -15.30
CA ALA A 147 3.95 8.66 -16.18
C ALA A 147 5.45 8.69 -15.87
N GLU A 148 5.97 9.84 -15.43
CA GLU A 148 7.36 9.98 -14.99
C GLU A 148 7.69 9.08 -13.79
N HIS A 149 6.87 9.10 -12.73
CA HIS A 149 7.08 8.27 -11.55
C HIS A 149 7.03 6.77 -11.89
N TYR A 150 6.08 6.39 -12.75
CA TYR A 150 5.99 5.02 -13.26
C TYR A 150 7.23 4.62 -14.06
N ASN A 151 7.59 5.40 -15.08
CA ASN A 151 8.71 5.10 -15.98
C ASN A 151 10.04 5.05 -15.22
N ARG A 152 10.23 5.97 -14.26
CA ARG A 152 11.41 5.99 -13.39
C ARG A 152 11.53 4.70 -12.58
N LEU A 153 10.46 4.30 -11.87
CA LEU A 153 10.47 3.08 -11.08
C LEU A 153 10.64 1.84 -11.97
N HIS A 154 9.92 1.77 -13.10
CA HIS A 154 10.04 0.67 -14.05
C HIS A 154 11.47 0.52 -14.57
N ALA A 155 12.11 1.61 -15.03
CA ALA A 155 13.48 1.60 -15.50
C ALA A 155 14.46 1.15 -14.41
N GLN A 156 14.32 1.65 -13.18
CA GLN A 156 15.19 1.27 -12.06
C GLN A 156 15.03 -0.20 -11.64
N LEU A 157 13.82 -0.76 -11.73
CA LEU A 157 13.57 -2.18 -11.49
C LEU A 157 14.12 -3.05 -12.63
N PHE A 158 13.96 -2.61 -13.88
CA PHE A 158 14.46 -3.30 -15.07
C PHE A 158 15.99 -3.40 -15.05
N GLN A 159 16.69 -2.30 -14.77
CA GLN A 159 18.15 -2.26 -14.63
C GLN A 159 18.70 -3.19 -13.54
N ARG A 160 17.86 -3.56 -12.55
CA ARG A 160 18.21 -4.46 -11.45
C ARG A 160 17.64 -5.86 -11.64
N GLU A 161 17.13 -6.17 -12.82
CA GLU A 161 16.54 -7.47 -13.18
C GLU A 161 15.41 -7.91 -12.23
N GLN A 162 14.69 -6.94 -11.63
CA GLN A 162 13.60 -7.20 -10.69
C GLN A 162 12.28 -7.47 -11.43
N HIS A 163 12.29 -8.43 -12.36
CA HIS A 163 11.13 -8.75 -13.21
C HIS A 163 9.88 -9.11 -12.39
N ASP A 164 10.06 -9.79 -11.25
CA ASP A 164 8.96 -10.15 -10.36
C ASP A 164 8.23 -8.93 -9.78
N LEU A 165 8.96 -7.84 -9.54
CA LEU A 165 8.44 -6.57 -9.03
C LEU A 165 7.87 -5.68 -10.13
N ILE A 166 8.40 -5.75 -11.36
CA ILE A 166 7.81 -5.08 -12.53
C ILE A 166 6.38 -5.57 -12.76
N VAL A 167 6.15 -6.89 -12.67
CA VAL A 167 4.79 -7.46 -12.76
C VAL A 167 3.87 -6.89 -11.67
N VAL A 168 4.37 -6.74 -10.44
CA VAL A 168 3.59 -6.11 -9.35
C VAL A 168 3.29 -4.64 -9.65
N LEU A 169 4.24 -3.91 -10.25
CA LEU A 169 4.04 -2.52 -10.67
C LEU A 169 2.93 -2.40 -11.71
N HIS A 170 2.92 -3.26 -12.73
CA HIS A 170 1.88 -3.24 -13.76
C HIS A 170 0.49 -3.48 -13.16
N HIS A 171 0.36 -4.49 -12.30
CA HIS A 171 -0.90 -4.75 -11.60
C HIS A 171 -1.29 -3.59 -10.68
N LEU A 172 -0.34 -2.97 -10.00
CA LEU A 172 -0.57 -1.81 -9.15
C LEU A 172 -1.15 -0.64 -9.94
N VAL A 173 -0.57 -0.32 -11.10
CA VAL A 173 -1.06 0.75 -11.98
C VAL A 173 -2.47 0.43 -12.48
N ALA A 174 -2.71 -0.81 -12.93
CA ALA A 174 -4.03 -1.23 -13.39
C ALA A 174 -5.08 -1.10 -12.28
N ILE A 175 -4.80 -1.61 -11.07
CA ILE A 175 -5.69 -1.47 -9.91
C ILE A 175 -5.90 0.00 -9.53
N HIS A 176 -4.86 0.84 -9.61
CA HIS A 176 -4.97 2.25 -9.28
C HIS A 176 -5.83 3.04 -10.27
N GLN A 177 -5.71 2.74 -11.57
CA GLN A 177 -6.45 3.42 -12.64
C GLN A 177 -7.89 2.93 -12.80
N PHE A 178 -8.11 1.62 -12.66
CA PHE A 178 -9.38 0.98 -13.02
C PHE A 178 -10.12 0.33 -11.84
N GLY A 179 -9.50 0.17 -10.66
CA GLY A 179 -10.09 -0.49 -9.50
C GLY A 179 -11.09 0.37 -8.71
N LYS A 180 -11.94 1.12 -9.42
CA LYS A 180 -13.05 1.88 -8.84
C LYS A 180 -14.17 0.95 -8.39
#